data_AF-A0A1F8QVG1-F1
#
_entry.id   AF-A0A1F8QVG1-F1
#
_cell.length_a   1.000
_cell.length_b   1.000
_cell.length_c   1.000
_cell.angle_alpha   90.00
_cell.angle_beta   90.00
_cell.angle_gamma   90.00
#
_symmetry.space_group_name_H-M   'P 1'
#
loop_
_entity.id
_entity.type
_entity.pdbx_description
1 polymer ?
#
loop_
_entity_poly.entity_id
_entity_poly.type
_entity_poly.pdbx_seq_one_letter_code
_entity_poly.pdbx_strand_id
1 'polypeptide(L)'
;MGEYRPASLAVEGFIHASLPGQVLGVANRFYAGRQDLLLLWIDPQRLRPTIRYELADGDLFPHLYGALNLEAVLAVVSFQPDADGIFRRLPPGA
;
A
#
# COMPACT_ATOMS: atom_id res chain seq x y z
N MET A 1 -9.08 -19.47 2.01
CA MET A 1 -8.11 -18.35 2.01
C MET A 1 -8.88 -17.03 2.03
N GLY A 2 -8.33 -15.97 2.62
CA GLY A 2 -9.05 -14.71 2.90
C GLY A 2 -8.81 -13.59 1.89
N GLU A 3 -9.52 -12.48 2.07
CA GLU A 3 -9.35 -11.26 1.29
C GLU A 3 -9.31 -10.03 2.21
N TYR A 4 -8.56 -9.01 1.83
CA TYR A 4 -8.56 -7.70 2.48
C TYR A 4 -9.44 -6.72 1.70
N ARG A 5 -10.37 -6.07 2.43
CA ARG A 5 -11.40 -5.18 1.89
C ARG A 5 -11.40 -3.85 2.68
N PRO A 6 -10.53 -2.89 2.32
CA PRO A 6 -10.51 -1.59 2.99
C PRO A 6 -11.73 -0.74 2.60
N ALA A 7 -12.00 0.30 3.39
CA ALA A 7 -13.12 1.21 3.15
C ALA A 7 -13.08 1.88 1.76
N SER A 8 -11.90 2.20 1.24
CA SER A 8 -11.75 2.79 -0.10
C SER A 8 -12.35 1.91 -1.20
N LEU A 9 -12.28 0.57 -1.06
CA LEU A 9 -12.89 -0.33 -2.03
C LEU A 9 -14.41 -0.15 -2.09
N ALA A 10 -15.05 0.10 -0.95
CA ALA A 10 -16.50 0.29 -0.88
C ALA A 10 -16.93 1.71 -1.28
N VAL A 11 -16.12 2.73 -0.96
CA VAL A 11 -16.46 4.14 -1.17
C VAL A 11 -16.01 4.65 -2.54
N GLU A 12 -14.82 4.25 -2.98
CA GLU A 12 -14.15 4.76 -4.19
C GLU A 12 -14.10 3.72 -5.32
N GLY A 13 -14.30 2.43 -4.99
CA GLY A 13 -14.29 1.33 -5.94
C GLY A 13 -12.92 0.69 -6.19
N PHE A 14 -11.87 1.16 -5.49
CA PHE A 14 -10.52 0.61 -5.58
C PHE A 14 -9.72 0.72 -4.28
N ILE A 15 -8.64 -0.04 -4.19
CA ILE A 15 -7.65 0.04 -3.11
C ILE A 15 -6.46 0.84 -3.63
N HIS A 16 -6.07 1.89 -2.89
CA HIS A 16 -4.83 2.61 -3.14
C HIS A 16 -3.63 1.72 -2.83
N ALA A 17 -2.71 1.62 -3.78
CA ALA A 17 -1.40 1.04 -3.57
C ALA A 17 -0.32 2.05 -3.99
N SER A 18 0.94 1.70 -3.76
CA SER A 18 2.09 2.53 -4.11
C SER A 18 3.19 1.66 -4.67
N LEU A 19 3.91 2.17 -5.66
CA LEU A 19 5.20 1.63 -6.04
C LEU A 19 6.22 1.88 -4.92
N PRO A 20 7.31 1.09 -4.81
CA PRO A 20 8.28 1.24 -3.73
C PRO A 20 8.82 2.66 -3.56
N GLY A 21 9.09 3.36 -4.66
CA GLY A 21 9.57 4.75 -4.64
C GLY A 21 8.55 5.78 -4.13
N GLN A 22 7.26 5.44 -4.09
CA GLN A 22 6.17 6.32 -3.68
C GLN A 22 5.81 6.16 -2.19
N VAL A 23 6.12 5.00 -1.60
CA VAL A 23 5.66 4.61 -0.24
C VAL A 23 6.03 5.66 0.81
N LEU A 24 7.28 6.14 0.82
CA LEU A 24 7.73 7.12 1.82
C LEU A 24 7.01 8.46 1.68
N GLY A 25 6.74 8.90 0.45
CA GLY A 25 5.97 10.13 0.21
C GLY A 25 4.54 10.02 0.73
N VAL A 26 3.86 8.91 0.41
CA VAL A 26 2.51 8.61 0.89
C VAL A 26 2.46 8.50 2.42
N ALA A 27 3.42 7.77 3.01
CA ALA A 27 3.52 7.59 4.45
C ALA A 27 3.64 8.93 5.18
N ASN A 28 4.55 9.80 4.73
CA ASN A 28 4.77 11.10 5.35
C ASN A 28 3.62 12.09 5.10
N ARG A 29 2.86 11.94 4.01
CA ARG A 29 1.72 12.83 3.73
C ARG A 29 0.46 12.47 4.52
N PHE A 30 0.14 11.18 4.62
CA PHE A 30 -1.16 10.74 5.16
C PHE A 30 -1.07 10.06 6.53
N TYR A 31 0.13 9.60 6.93
CA TYR A 31 0.29 8.77 8.12
C TYR A 31 1.44 9.22 9.03
N ALA A 32 1.97 10.44 8.87
CA ALA A 32 3.05 10.98 9.69
C ALA A 32 2.78 10.78 11.20
N GLY A 33 3.80 10.29 11.92
CA GLY A 33 3.73 10.03 13.35
C GLY A 33 2.97 8.77 13.78
N ARG A 34 2.29 8.04 12.87
CA ARG A 34 1.65 6.77 13.22
C ARG A 34 2.66 5.65 13.43
N GLN A 35 2.50 4.88 14.50
CA GLN A 35 3.44 3.83 14.92
C GLN A 35 2.89 2.40 14.73
N ASP A 36 1.61 2.31 14.33
CA ASP A 36 0.80 1.09 14.25
C ASP A 36 0.54 0.65 12.80
N LEU A 37 1.34 1.12 11.84
CA LEU A 37 1.18 0.75 10.44
C LEU A 37 1.84 -0.59 10.12
N LEU A 38 1.20 -1.32 9.21
CA LEU A 38 1.78 -2.45 8.50
C LEU A 38 1.96 -2.07 7.04
N LEU A 39 3.10 -2.44 6.47
CA LEU A 39 3.36 -2.39 5.04
C LEU A 39 3.18 -3.79 4.44
N LEU A 40 2.36 -3.88 3.42
CA LEU A 40 2.08 -5.11 2.69
C LEU A 40 2.84 -5.08 1.36
N TRP A 41 3.77 -6.00 1.19
CA TRP A 41 4.43 -6.24 -0.09
C TRP A 41 3.59 -7.19 -0.92
N ILE A 42 3.20 -6.76 -2.12
CA ILE A 42 2.23 -7.47 -2.97
C ILE A 42 2.89 -7.86 -4.28
N ASP A 43 2.75 -9.12 -4.68
CA ASP A 43 3.12 -9.62 -6.00
C ASP A 43 2.01 -9.32 -7.00
N PRO A 44 2.23 -8.39 -7.96
CA PRO A 44 1.21 -8.05 -8.94
C PRO A 44 0.86 -9.21 -9.87
N GLN A 45 1.71 -10.23 -10.03
CA GLN A 45 1.43 -11.40 -10.86
C GLN A 45 0.47 -12.39 -10.19
N ARG A 46 0.29 -12.29 -8.87
CA ARG A 46 -0.64 -13.13 -8.08
C ARG A 46 -1.96 -12.44 -7.77
N LEU A 47 -2.12 -11.19 -8.20
CA LEU A 47 -3.35 -10.45 -8.00
C LEU A 47 -4.47 -11.05 -8.86
N ARG A 48 -5.59 -11.38 -8.20
CA ARG A 48 -6.87 -11.62 -8.85
C ARG A 48 -7.55 -10.33 -9.37
N PRO A 49 -7.54 -9.19 -8.64
CA PRO A 49 -8.17 -7.97 -9.14
C PRO A 49 -7.32 -7.29 -10.21
N THR A 50 -7.96 -6.48 -11.06
CA THR A 50 -7.26 -5.65 -12.04
C THR A 50 -6.51 -4.51 -11.34
N ILE A 51 -5.25 -4.32 -11.72
CA ILE A 51 -4.45 -3.14 -11.35
C ILE A 51 -4.50 -2.12 -12.49
N ARG A 52 -4.71 -0.85 -12.16
CA ARG A 52 -4.58 0.27 -13.10
C ARG A 52 -3.59 1.29 -12.55
N TYR A 53 -2.80 1.87 -13.44
CA TYR A 53 -1.88 2.95 -13.10
C TYR A 53 -2.51 4.26 -13.54
N GLU A 54 -2.87 5.09 -12.57
CA GLU A 54 -3.64 6.31 -12.81
C GLU A 54 -2.92 7.51 -12.22
N LEU A 55 -3.07 8.67 -12.86
CA LEU A 55 -2.38 9.88 -12.46
C LEU A 55 -2.97 10.43 -11.16
N ALA A 56 -2.15 10.52 -10.12
CA ALA A 56 -2.46 11.15 -8.85
C ALA A 56 -1.22 11.88 -8.33
N ASP A 57 -1.39 13.10 -7.82
CA ASP A 57 -0.29 13.90 -7.26
C ASP A 57 0.94 14.07 -8.19
N GLY A 58 0.72 14.06 -9.50
CA GLY A 58 1.78 14.24 -10.51
C GLY A 58 2.57 12.98 -10.85
N ASP A 59 2.17 11.80 -10.35
CA ASP A 59 2.79 10.51 -10.67
C ASP A 59 1.72 9.42 -10.91
N LEU A 60 2.12 8.26 -11.44
CA LEU A 60 1.23 7.13 -11.69
C LEU A 60 1.16 6.20 -10.48
N PHE A 61 0.00 6.15 -9.83
CA PHE A 61 -0.24 5.27 -8.69
C PHE A 61 -1.02 4.02 -9.10
N PRO A 62 -0.68 2.85 -8.54
CA PRO A 62 -1.45 1.64 -8.74
C PRO A 62 -2.74 1.64 -7.91
N HIS A 63 -3.86 1.42 -8.57
CA HIS A 63 -5.18 1.21 -7.97
C HIS A 63 -5.65 -0.22 -8.25
N LEU A 64 -6.02 -0.96 -7.19
CA LEU A 64 -6.54 -2.31 -7.31
C LEU A 64 -8.07 -2.27 -7.32
N TYR A 65 -8.67 -2.64 -8.46
CA TYR A 65 -10.12 -2.69 -8.65
C TYR A 65 -10.70 -4.03 -8.19
N GLY A 66 -10.70 -4.23 -6.88
CA GLY A 66 -11.23 -5.42 -6.22
C GLY A 66 -10.54 -5.69 -4.88
N ALA A 67 -11.03 -6.71 -4.17
CA ALA A 67 -10.45 -7.11 -2.90
C ALA A 67 -9.05 -7.71 -3.10
N LEU A 68 -8.12 -7.39 -2.20
CA LEU A 68 -6.77 -7.96 -2.22
C LEU A 68 -6.84 -9.41 -1.72
N ASN A 69 -6.53 -10.36 -2.59
CA ASN A 69 -6.38 -11.76 -2.23
C ASN A 69 -5.08 -11.98 -1.43
N LEU A 70 -5.16 -12.61 -0.26
CA LEU A 70 -4.01 -12.72 0.65
C LEU A 70 -2.85 -13.54 0.07
N GLU A 71 -3.10 -14.41 -0.90
CA GLU A 71 -2.10 -15.16 -1.65
C GLU A 71 -1.13 -14.27 -2.45
N ALA A 72 -1.55 -13.04 -2.78
CA ALA A 72 -0.71 -12.06 -3.45
C ALA A 72 0.23 -11.31 -2.48
N VAL A 73 0.04 -11.42 -1.17
CA VAL A 73 0.87 -10.74 -0.18
C VAL A 73 2.13 -11.58 0.08
N LEU A 74 3.28 -11.05 -0.33
CA LEU A 74 4.59 -11.69 -0.17
C LEU A 74 5.15 -11.50 1.25
N ALA A 75 4.94 -10.32 1.83
CA ALA A 75 5.38 -10.00 3.18
C ALA A 75 4.44 -8.99 3.84
N VAL A 76 4.34 -9.10 5.17
CA VAL A 76 3.71 -8.10 6.03
C VAL A 76 4.75 -7.67 7.04
N VAL A 77 5.10 -6.38 7.03
CA VAL A 77 6.17 -5.84 7.89
C VAL A 77 5.66 -4.65 8.68
N SER A 78 6.06 -4.55 9.94
CA SER A 78 5.82 -3.34 10.72
C SER A 78 6.49 -2.16 10.06
N PHE A 79 5.75 -1.08 9.87
CA PHE A 79 6.24 0.12 9.22
C PHE A 79 6.18 1.28 10.20
N GLN A 80 7.31 1.58 10.81
CA GLN A 80 7.42 2.59 11.86
C GLN A 80 8.20 3.81 11.35
N PRO A 81 7.78 5.01 11.76
CA PRO A 81 8.56 6.22 11.54
C PRO A 81 9.75 6.24 12.50
N ASP A 82 10.68 7.14 12.22
CA ASP A 82 11.73 7.48 13.18
C ASP A 82 11.14 8.24 14.38
N ALA A 83 11.97 8.54 15.38
CA ALA A 83 11.55 9.19 16.64
C ALA A 83 10.86 10.56 16.44
N ASP A 84 11.13 11.24 15.31
CA ASP A 84 10.50 12.51 14.94
C ASP A 84 9.20 12.34 14.13
N GLY A 85 8.71 11.10 13.96
CA GLY A 85 7.46 10.81 13.27
C GLY A 85 7.59 10.75 11.75
N ILE A 86 8.79 10.87 11.19
CA ILE A 86 9.04 10.83 9.75
C ILE A 86 9.47 9.43 9.30
N PHE A 87 8.86 8.96 8.22
CA PHE A 87 9.23 7.71 7.56
C PHE A 87 10.39 7.98 6.59
N ARG A 88 11.58 7.44 6.89
CA ARG A 88 12.77 7.59 6.03
C ARG A 88 13.26 6.31 5.39
N ARG A 89 12.81 5.16 5.88
CA ARG A 89 13.30 3.85 5.46
C ARG A 89 12.14 2.99 5.03
N LEU A 90 12.22 2.46 3.83
CA LEU A 90 11.31 1.43 3.35
C LEU A 90 11.81 0.08 3.87
N PRO A 91 11.07 -0.62 4.74
CA PRO A 91 11.47 -1.96 5.17
C PRO A 91 11.50 -2.89 3.95
N PRO A 92 12.51 -3.77 3.80
CA PRO A 92 12.61 -4.66 2.66
C PRO A 92 11.38 -5.57 2.57
N GLY A 93 10.99 -5.89 1.33
CA GLY A 93 10.03 -6.95 1.04
C GLY A 93 10.67 -8.34 1.11
N ALA A 94 9.85 -9.37 0.90
CA ALA A 94 10.32 -10.74 0.66
C ALA A 94 11.01 -10.85 -0.71
#